data_AF-A0A7C5UF85-F1
#
_entry.id   AF-A0A7C5UF85-F1
#
_cell.length_a   1.000
_cell.length_b   1.000
_cell.length_c   1.000
_cell.angle_alpha   90.00
_cell.angle_beta   90.00
_cell.angle_gamma   90.00
#
_symmetry.space_group_name_H-M   'P 1'
#
loop_
_entity.id
_entity.type
_entity.pdbx_description
1 polymer ?
#
loop_
_entity_poly.entity_id
_entity_poly.type
_entity_poly.pdbx_seq_one_letter_code
_entity_poly.pdbx_strand_id
1 'polypeptide(L)'
;MGGHSGPAPDPLSEWTYPNAKQVEGETWEEFLPWATYTTTDPFEKVWQFYWTKKITYPMPLPFNLKKRASASMGANDPRWGIIHFAYVYEPSLSGKWGVLVIRRESKTVSIYITQGATKKQTTIVVILDKR
;
A
#
# COMPACT_ATOMS: atom_id res chain seq x y z
N MET A 1 -40.20 7.20 -2.71
CA MET A 1 -38.97 6.97 -3.52
C MET A 1 -37.97 6.29 -2.61
N GLY A 2 -37.81 4.96 -2.73
CA GLY A 2 -36.87 4.20 -1.92
C GLY A 2 -35.47 4.35 -2.50
N GLY A 3 -34.67 5.26 -1.95
CA GLY A 3 -33.25 5.35 -2.28
C GLY A 3 -32.54 4.11 -1.78
N HIS A 4 -31.88 3.39 -2.67
CA HIS A 4 -30.98 2.29 -2.31
C HIS A 4 -29.80 2.84 -1.49
N SER A 5 -29.95 2.89 -0.17
CA SER A 5 -28.84 3.08 0.76
C SER A 5 -28.10 1.75 0.90
N GLY A 6 -27.38 1.35 -0.15
CA GLY A 6 -26.35 0.33 -0.02
C GLY A 6 -25.30 0.82 0.97
N PRO A 7 -24.60 -0.09 1.68
CA PRO A 7 -23.48 0.30 2.52
C PRO A 7 -22.49 1.13 1.70
N ALA A 8 -21.97 2.21 2.31
CA ALA A 8 -20.94 3.02 1.68
C ALA A 8 -19.79 2.11 1.21
N PRO A 9 -19.17 2.38 0.04
CA PRO A 9 -18.06 1.56 -0.43
C PRO A 9 -16.92 1.59 0.57
N ASP A 10 -16.30 0.43 0.82
CA ASP A 10 -15.16 0.30 1.73
C ASP A 10 -14.04 1.26 1.27
N PRO A 11 -13.61 2.22 2.13
CA PRO A 11 -12.62 3.22 1.75
C PRO A 11 -11.23 2.63 1.47
N LEU A 12 -10.94 1.40 1.90
CA LEU A 12 -9.70 0.69 1.62
C LEU A 12 -9.75 -0.22 0.41
N SER A 13 -10.93 -0.43 -0.19
CA SER A 13 -11.12 -1.35 -1.32
C SER A 13 -10.20 -1.06 -2.51
N GLU A 14 -9.94 0.22 -2.79
CA GLU A 14 -9.01 0.59 -3.86
C GLU A 14 -7.56 0.19 -3.52
N TRP A 15 -7.19 0.11 -2.24
CA TRP A 15 -5.82 -0.15 -1.77
C TRP A 15 -5.54 -1.63 -1.50
N THR A 16 -6.54 -2.50 -1.62
CA THR A 16 -6.41 -3.94 -1.39
C THR A 16 -5.51 -4.61 -2.45
N TYR A 17 -4.66 -5.53 -2.00
CA TYR A 17 -3.89 -6.39 -2.88
C TYR A 17 -4.77 -7.56 -3.37
N PRO A 18 -4.92 -7.80 -4.70
CA PRO A 18 -5.90 -8.76 -5.23
C PRO A 18 -5.81 -10.19 -4.71
N ASN A 19 -4.60 -10.68 -4.38
CA ASN A 19 -4.38 -12.04 -3.89
C ASN A 19 -4.16 -12.11 -2.38
N ALA A 20 -4.56 -11.07 -1.63
CA ALA A 20 -4.45 -11.06 -0.19
C ALA A 20 -5.81 -11.32 0.48
N LYS A 21 -5.76 -11.97 1.63
CA LYS A 21 -6.91 -12.14 2.52
C LYS A 21 -6.78 -11.17 3.68
N GLN A 22 -7.85 -10.43 3.96
CA GLN A 22 -7.91 -9.61 5.17
C GLN A 22 -7.93 -10.53 6.40
N VAL A 23 -7.11 -10.22 7.39
CA VAL A 23 -7.03 -10.97 8.65
C VAL A 23 -7.51 -10.15 9.84
N GLU A 24 -7.44 -8.82 9.74
CA GLU A 24 -7.84 -7.87 10.78
C GLU A 24 -8.08 -6.48 10.16
N GLY A 25 -8.82 -5.61 10.83
CA GLY A 25 -8.94 -4.20 10.45
C GLY A 25 -10.23 -3.54 10.89
N GLU A 26 -10.21 -2.21 10.93
CA GLU A 26 -11.37 -1.35 11.15
C GLU A 26 -11.52 -0.42 9.93
N THR A 27 -12.14 -0.94 8.87
CA THR A 27 -12.26 -0.21 7.60
C THR A 27 -13.32 0.89 7.62
N TRP A 28 -14.15 0.94 8.66
CA TRP A 28 -15.26 1.88 8.83
C TRP A 28 -14.95 3.07 9.75
N GLU A 29 -13.73 3.17 10.28
CA GLU A 29 -13.31 4.35 11.04
C GLU A 29 -13.45 5.63 10.20
N GLU A 30 -13.90 6.72 10.83
CA GLU A 30 -14.17 7.96 10.12
C GLU A 30 -12.88 8.60 9.61
N PHE A 31 -11.83 8.64 10.43
CA PHE A 31 -10.59 9.37 10.12
C PHE A 31 -9.42 8.48 9.71
N LEU A 32 -9.33 7.26 10.28
CA LEU A 32 -8.18 6.36 10.11
C LEU A 32 -8.58 4.90 9.79
N PRO A 33 -9.34 4.62 8.70
CA PRO A 33 -9.53 3.25 8.26
C PRO A 33 -8.22 2.50 8.11
N TRP A 34 -8.18 1.27 8.62
CA TRP A 34 -7.01 0.41 8.46
C TRP A 34 -7.40 -1.06 8.29
N ALA A 35 -6.52 -1.82 7.64
CA ALA A 35 -6.66 -3.27 7.53
C ALA A 35 -5.30 -3.96 7.36
N THR A 36 -5.22 -5.15 7.94
CA THR A 36 -4.11 -6.08 7.75
C THR A 36 -4.55 -7.18 6.79
N TYR A 37 -3.74 -7.39 5.75
CA TYR A 37 -3.92 -8.44 4.77
C TYR A 37 -2.71 -9.36 4.75
N THR A 38 -2.93 -10.61 4.36
CA THR A 38 -1.85 -11.58 4.15
C THR A 38 -1.97 -12.25 2.80
N THR A 39 -0.84 -12.54 2.17
CA THR A 39 -0.77 -13.25 0.89
C THR A 39 0.43 -14.20 0.87
N THR A 40 0.36 -15.25 0.06
CA THR A 40 1.50 -16.12 -0.23
C THR A 40 2.41 -15.57 -1.32
N ASP A 41 1.99 -14.49 -1.98
CA ASP A 41 2.84 -13.81 -2.96
C ASP A 41 4.08 -13.21 -2.28
N PRO A 42 5.26 -13.26 -2.93
CA PRO A 42 6.50 -12.77 -2.34
C PRO A 42 6.50 -11.25 -2.19
N PHE A 43 7.32 -10.74 -1.26
CA PHE A 43 7.46 -9.32 -0.99
C PHE A 43 7.66 -8.49 -2.26
N GLU A 44 8.56 -8.90 -3.16
CA GLU A 44 8.87 -8.18 -4.40
C GLU A 44 7.63 -7.96 -5.28
N LYS A 45 6.76 -8.97 -5.36
CA LYS A 45 5.56 -8.92 -6.20
C LYS A 45 4.52 -7.97 -5.60
N VAL A 46 4.37 -7.97 -4.28
CA VAL A 46 3.49 -7.04 -3.57
C VAL A 46 4.02 -5.60 -3.69
N TRP A 47 5.32 -5.41 -3.48
CA TRP A 47 5.98 -4.11 -3.62
C TRP A 47 5.81 -3.52 -5.03
N GLN A 48 6.07 -4.33 -6.06
CA GLN A 48 5.89 -3.94 -7.47
C GLN A 48 4.46 -3.54 -7.78
N PHE A 49 3.47 -4.26 -7.24
CA PHE A 49 2.06 -3.90 -7.41
C PHE A 49 1.77 -2.50 -6.89
N TYR A 50 2.12 -2.20 -5.63
CA TYR A 50 1.85 -0.89 -5.06
C TYR A 50 2.62 0.22 -5.79
N TRP A 51 3.89 -0.02 -6.12
CA TRP A 51 4.69 0.94 -6.88
C TRP A 51 4.04 1.29 -8.24
N THR A 52 3.75 0.28 -9.05
CA THR A 52 3.29 0.47 -10.43
C THR A 52 1.82 0.85 -10.53
N LYS A 53 0.97 0.35 -9.64
CA LYS A 53 -0.47 0.59 -9.72
C LYS A 53 -0.89 1.80 -8.89
N LYS A 54 -0.22 2.07 -7.77
CA LYS A 54 -0.63 3.09 -6.80
C LYS A 54 0.27 4.31 -6.70
N ILE A 55 1.55 4.23 -7.08
CA ILE A 55 2.43 5.41 -7.03
C ILE A 55 2.64 6.01 -8.41
N THR A 56 3.10 5.23 -9.39
CA THR A 56 3.48 5.78 -10.70
C THR A 56 2.98 4.90 -11.85
N TYR A 57 2.16 5.45 -12.74
CA TYR A 57 1.78 4.78 -13.97
C TYR A 57 2.56 5.29 -15.19
N PRO A 58 3.30 4.41 -15.89
CA PRO A 58 4.09 3.30 -15.38
C PRO A 58 5.58 3.70 -15.38
N MET A 59 6.16 3.96 -14.19
CA MET A 59 7.62 4.04 -14.06
C MET A 59 8.18 2.73 -13.50
N PRO A 60 9.28 2.20 -14.07
CA PRO A 60 9.99 1.08 -13.48
C PRO A 60 10.48 1.45 -12.07
N LEU A 61 10.66 0.44 -11.21
CA LEU A 61 11.26 0.64 -9.90
C LEU A 61 12.64 1.31 -10.06
N PRO A 62 12.88 2.49 -9.47
CA PRO A 62 14.14 3.20 -9.66
C PRO A 62 15.29 2.59 -8.83
N PHE A 63 15.05 1.49 -8.12
CA PHE A 63 16.01 0.89 -7.20
C PHE A 63 15.96 -0.64 -7.21
N ASN A 64 17.10 -1.24 -6.87
CA ASN A 64 17.25 -2.67 -6.72
C ASN A 64 16.72 -3.13 -5.36
N LEU A 65 15.68 -3.98 -5.36
CA LEU A 65 15.10 -4.58 -4.17
C LEU A 65 16.03 -5.57 -3.44
N LYS A 66 17.32 -5.66 -3.77
CA LYS A 66 18.31 -6.42 -2.99
C LYS A 66 19.09 -5.58 -1.98
N LYS A 67 18.94 -4.25 -2.02
CA LYS A 67 19.66 -3.32 -1.16
C LYS A 67 18.69 -2.37 -0.49
N ARG A 68 19.04 -1.87 0.69
CA ARG A 68 18.30 -0.81 1.36
C ARG A 68 18.13 0.38 0.42
N ALA A 69 16.93 0.96 0.39
CA ALA A 69 16.63 2.13 -0.42
C ALA A 69 15.59 3.01 0.28
N SER A 70 15.69 4.32 0.08
CA SER A 70 14.69 5.28 0.55
C SER A 70 14.69 6.52 -0.32
N ALA A 71 13.52 7.07 -0.60
CA ALA A 71 13.39 8.36 -1.26
C ALA A 71 12.06 9.03 -0.90
N SER A 72 11.99 10.33 -1.15
CA SER A 72 10.77 11.14 -1.10
C SER A 72 10.71 12.01 -2.34
N MET A 73 9.61 11.94 -3.09
CA MET A 73 9.48 12.56 -4.41
C MET A 73 8.05 13.04 -4.66
N GLY A 74 7.91 14.03 -5.55
CA GLY A 74 6.64 14.38 -6.19
C GLY A 74 6.64 13.87 -7.64
N ALA A 75 5.50 13.40 -8.12
CA ALA A 75 5.31 13.00 -9.51
C ALA A 75 3.95 13.48 -10.01
N ASN A 76 3.86 13.76 -11.31
CA ASN A 76 2.58 14.03 -11.96
C ASN A 76 2.09 12.72 -12.59
N ASP A 77 1.00 12.16 -12.06
CA ASP A 77 0.35 10.96 -12.59
C ASP A 77 -0.89 11.36 -13.41
N PRO A 78 -1.04 10.88 -14.65
CA PRO A 78 -2.16 11.28 -15.50
C PRO A 78 -3.54 10.87 -14.97
N ARG A 79 -3.61 9.94 -14.00
CA ARG A 79 -4.86 9.47 -13.39
C ARG A 79 -5.25 10.24 -12.13
N TRP A 80 -4.26 10.78 -11.42
CA TRP A 80 -4.45 11.31 -10.05
C TRP A 80 -3.90 12.73 -9.87
N GLY A 81 -3.30 13.33 -10.91
CA GLY A 81 -2.60 14.61 -10.80
C GLY A 81 -1.30 14.49 -10.01
N ILE A 82 -0.99 15.52 -9.21
CA ILE A 82 0.24 15.56 -8.41
C ILE A 82 0.13 14.58 -7.24
N ILE A 83 1.06 13.62 -7.19
CA ILE A 83 1.22 12.66 -6.11
C ILE A 83 2.53 12.95 -5.40
N HIS A 84 2.50 13.01 -4.07
CA HIS A 84 3.70 12.98 -3.25
C HIS A 84 3.84 11.61 -2.63
N PHE A 85 5.03 11.03 -2.68
CA PHE A 85 5.26 9.74 -2.05
C PHE A 85 6.64 9.67 -1.40
N ALA A 86 6.71 8.88 -0.33
CA ALA A 86 7.94 8.50 0.32
C ALA A 86 7.97 6.98 0.48
N TYR A 87 9.16 6.41 0.40
CA TYR A 87 9.34 5.00 0.70
C TYR A 87 10.61 4.73 1.46
N VAL A 88 10.57 3.66 2.25
CA VAL A 88 11.73 3.00 2.82
C VAL A 88 11.60 1.52 2.53
N TYR A 89 12.70 0.92 2.07
CA TYR A 89 12.83 -0.50 1.83
C TYR A 89 14.10 -1.00 2.51
N GLU A 90 13.98 -2.11 3.24
CA GLU A 90 15.09 -2.72 3.95
C GLU A 90 15.05 -4.26 3.86
N PRO A 91 15.97 -4.86 3.09
CA PRO A 91 16.28 -6.28 3.21
C PRO A 91 17.17 -6.53 4.43
N SER A 92 16.89 -7.58 5.17
CA SER A 92 17.68 -8.04 6.33
C SER A 92 17.77 -9.57 6.37
N LEU A 93 18.63 -10.11 7.24
CA LEU A 93 18.70 -11.56 7.49
C LEU A 93 17.39 -12.12 8.06
N SER A 94 16.63 -11.31 8.80
CA SER A 94 15.32 -11.67 9.35
C SER A 94 14.17 -11.61 8.35
N GLY A 95 14.40 -11.07 7.15
CA GLY A 95 13.36 -10.89 6.13
C GLY A 95 13.41 -9.52 5.47
N LYS A 96 12.34 -9.17 4.77
CA LYS A 96 12.19 -7.90 4.07
C LYS A 96 11.07 -7.12 4.72
N TRP A 97 11.28 -5.82 4.86
CA TRP A 97 10.19 -4.92 5.17
C TRP A 97 10.31 -3.66 4.33
N GLY A 98 9.19 -2.98 4.15
CA GLY A 98 9.19 -1.67 3.57
C GLY A 98 7.90 -0.94 3.86
N VAL A 99 7.97 0.38 3.73
CA VAL A 99 6.86 1.30 3.94
C VAL A 99 6.74 2.18 2.72
N LEU A 100 5.50 2.35 2.25
CA LEU A 100 5.13 3.29 1.21
C LEU A 100 4.14 4.28 1.81
N VAL A 101 4.45 5.56 1.74
CA VAL A 101 3.53 6.64 2.10
C VAL A 101 3.16 7.38 0.84
N ILE A 102 1.87 7.49 0.56
CA ILE A 102 1.33 8.07 -0.67
C ILE A 102 0.33 9.15 -0.27
N ARG A 103 0.64 10.40 -0.58
CA ARG A 103 -0.26 11.53 -0.38
C ARG A 103 -0.86 11.96 -1.71
N ARG A 104 -2.18 12.01 -1.75
CA ARG A 104 -3.00 12.49 -2.86
C ARG A 104 -4.02 13.47 -2.30
N GLU A 105 -4.02 14.70 -2.79
CA GLU A 105 -4.95 15.75 -2.31
C GLU A 105 -4.93 15.85 -0.76
N SER A 106 -6.08 15.66 -0.11
CA SER A 106 -6.28 15.64 1.35
C SER A 106 -6.28 14.23 1.96
N LYS A 107 -5.66 13.25 1.30
CA LYS A 107 -5.58 11.86 1.79
C LYS A 107 -4.14 11.36 1.80
N THR A 108 -3.78 10.67 2.87
CA THR A 108 -2.49 9.99 2.98
C THR A 108 -2.70 8.52 3.22
N VAL A 109 -2.08 7.67 2.41
CA VAL A 109 -2.11 6.22 2.58
C VAL A 109 -0.74 5.72 2.96
N SER A 110 -0.67 5.00 4.07
CA SER A 110 0.52 4.31 4.53
C SER A 110 0.35 2.81 4.32
N ILE A 111 1.27 2.19 3.59
CA ILE A 111 1.27 0.77 3.28
C ILE A 111 2.56 0.16 3.84
N TYR A 112 2.43 -0.72 4.82
CA TYR A 112 3.52 -1.47 5.41
C TYR A 112 3.52 -2.87 4.80
N ILE A 113 4.65 -3.32 4.28
CA ILE A 113 4.79 -4.65 3.69
C ILE A 113 5.91 -5.35 4.45
N THR A 114 5.66 -6.55 4.94
CA THR A 114 6.66 -7.35 5.66
C THR A 114 6.64 -8.80 5.21
N GLN A 115 7.81 -9.43 5.10
CA GLN A 115 7.96 -10.85 4.84
C GLN A 115 9.15 -11.39 5.63
N GLY A 116 8.91 -12.25 6.60
CA GLY A 116 9.98 -12.89 7.37
C GLY A 116 10.79 -13.88 6.54
N ALA A 117 12.09 -14.03 6.81
CA ALA A 117 12.99 -14.88 6.02
C ALA A 117 12.56 -16.36 5.95
N THR A 118 11.96 -16.86 7.03
CA THR A 118 11.45 -18.24 7.12
C THR A 118 9.94 -18.34 6.85
N LYS A 119 9.25 -17.21 6.70
CA LYS A 119 7.80 -17.16 6.47
C LYS A 119 7.51 -17.18 4.97
N LYS A 120 6.61 -18.05 4.55
CA LYS A 120 6.09 -18.10 3.17
C LYS A 120 4.97 -17.09 2.90
N GLN A 121 4.74 -16.16 3.83
CA GLN A 121 3.62 -15.25 3.80
C GLN A 121 4.12 -13.80 3.91
N THR A 122 3.58 -12.94 3.06
CA THR A 122 3.78 -11.49 3.11
C THR A 122 2.57 -10.88 3.82
N THR A 123 2.84 -10.00 4.78
CA THR A 123 1.83 -9.20 5.48
C THR A 123 1.81 -7.80 4.91
N ILE A 124 0.61 -7.23 4.77
CA ILE A 124 0.37 -5.91 4.22
C ILE A 124 -0.54 -5.18 5.20
N VAL A 125 -0.12 -4.06 5.75
CA VAL A 125 -0.98 -3.18 6.54
C VAL A 125 -1.25 -1.93 5.73
N VAL A 126 -2.51 -1.61 5.51
CA VAL A 126 -2.94 -0.39 4.83
C VAL A 126 -3.64 0.50 5.84
N ILE A 127 -3.21 1.76 5.93
CA ILE A 127 -3.80 2.79 6.77
C ILE A 127 -4.12 3.98 5.88
N LEU A 128 -5.36 4.45 5.90
CA LEU A 128 -5.81 5.64 5.16
C LEU A 128 -6.11 6.75 6.17
N ASP A 129 -5.34 7.83 6.11
CA ASP A 129 -5.63 9.07 6.82
C ASP A 129 -6.43 10.00 5.90
N LYS A 130 -7.64 10.37 6.35
CA LYS A 130 -8.58 11.25 5.63
C LYS A 130 -8.57 12.71 6.12
N ARG A 131 -7.66 13.07 7.02
CA ARG A 131 -7.57 14.42 7.62
C ARG A 131 -6.99 15.47 6.67
#